data_AF-A0A091C8J7-F1
#
_entry.id   AF-A0A091C8J7-F1
#
_cell.length_a   1.000
_cell.length_b   1.000
_cell.length_c   1.000
_cell.angle_alpha   90.00
_cell.angle_beta   90.00
_cell.angle_gamma   90.00
#
_symmetry.space_group_name_H-M   'P 1'
#
loop_
_entity.id
_entity.type
_entity.pdbx_description
1 polymer ?
#
loop_
_entity_poly.entity_id
_entity_poly.type
_entity_poly.pdbx_seq_one_letter_code
_entity_poly.pdbx_strand_id
1 'polypeptide(L)'
;MWIVTILRIYLGFRWTISGWTKIVGPFSAQDMLHGAVENPVLDDTGSNAYPWYTEFLDRFVISNIKLFDFIVPWGELLVGLGLIFGTLTTAAAFFGLLMNFSYLLAGTVSINPSFILIQFLF
;
A
#
# COMPACT_ATOMS: atom_id res chain seq x y z
N MET A 1 -23.45 -10.71 6.98
CA MET A 1 -22.63 -11.57 6.10
C MET A 1 -22.52 -11.01 4.68
N TRP A 2 -23.64 -10.68 4.00
CA TRP A 2 -23.59 -10.13 2.62
C TRP A 2 -22.86 -8.79 2.46
N ILE A 3 -23.03 -7.87 3.41
CA ILE A 3 -22.38 -6.54 3.38
C ILE A 3 -20.85 -6.65 3.37
N VAL A 4 -20.31 -7.52 4.24
CA VAL A 4 -18.86 -7.75 4.35
C VAL A 4 -18.31 -8.36 3.06
N THR A 5 -19.05 -9.29 2.45
CA THR A 5 -18.67 -9.87 1.14
C THR A 5 -18.62 -8.82 0.03
N ILE A 6 -19.60 -7.91 -0.03
CA ILE A 6 -19.63 -6.82 -1.02
C ILE A 6 -18.42 -5.89 -0.81
N LEU A 7 -18.16 -5.49 0.43
CA LEU A 7 -17.01 -4.65 0.77
C LEU A 7 -15.68 -5.31 0.43
N ARG A 8 -15.56 -6.62 0.70
CA ARG A 8 -14.38 -7.42 0.35
C ARG A 8 -14.15 -7.46 -1.15
N ILE A 9 -15.18 -7.76 -1.94
CA ILE A 9 -15.07 -7.80 -3.41
C ILE A 9 -14.75 -6.41 -3.96
N TYR A 10 -15.40 -5.36 -3.45
CA TYR A 10 -15.11 -3.99 -3.82
C TYR A 10 -13.64 -3.64 -3.59
N LEU A 11 -13.13 -3.94 -2.39
CA LEU A 11 -11.75 -3.65 -2.05
C LEU A 11 -10.77 -4.50 -2.88
N GLY A 12 -11.07 -5.78 -3.06
CA GLY A 12 -10.30 -6.67 -3.90
C GLY A 12 -10.21 -6.18 -5.34
N PHE A 13 -11.30 -5.65 -5.89
CA PHE A 13 -11.32 -5.05 -7.22
C PHE A 13 -10.44 -3.79 -7.31
N ARG A 14 -10.48 -2.92 -6.30
CA ARG A 14 -9.64 -1.71 -6.23
C ARG A 14 -8.15 -2.06 -6.20
N TRP A 15 -7.76 -3.03 -5.38
CA TRP A 15 -6.39 -3.53 -5.30
C TRP A 15 -5.93 -4.19 -6.61
N THR A 16 -6.79 -5.02 -7.20
CA THR A 16 -6.51 -5.69 -8.48
C THR A 16 -6.25 -4.68 -9.58
N ILE A 17 -7.10 -3.65 -9.71
CA ILE A 17 -6.90 -2.58 -10.70
C ILE A 17 -5.60 -1.84 -10.44
N SER A 18 -5.35 -1.41 -9.19
CA SER A 18 -4.13 -0.68 -8.83
C SER A 18 -2.87 -1.45 -9.21
N GLY A 19 -2.78 -2.71 -8.79
CA GLY A 19 -1.66 -3.58 -9.12
C GLY A 19 -1.52 -3.82 -10.62
N TRP A 20 -2.64 -4.14 -11.30
CA TRP A 20 -2.63 -4.39 -12.74
C TRP A 20 -2.19 -3.18 -13.55
N THR A 21 -2.67 -1.98 -13.22
CA THR A 21 -2.27 -0.75 -13.91
C THR A 21 -0.80 -0.42 -13.74
N LYS A 22 -0.22 -0.77 -12.58
CA LYS A 22 1.21 -0.59 -12.31
C LYS A 22 2.08 -1.64 -13.00
N ILE A 23 1.57 -2.85 -13.22
CA ILE A 23 2.29 -3.92 -13.93
C ILE A 23 2.32 -3.66 -15.44
N VAL A 24 1.19 -3.21 -16.02
CA VAL A 24 1.07 -3.00 -17.47
C VAL A 24 1.55 -1.61 -17.90
N GLY A 25 1.47 -0.62 -17.02
CA GLY A 25 1.95 0.75 -17.28
C GLY A 25 3.42 0.94 -16.89
N PRO A 26 4.02 2.08 -17.27
CA PRO A 26 5.34 2.49 -16.79
C PRO A 26 5.23 2.92 -15.32
N PHE A 27 5.29 1.98 -14.38
CA PHE A 27 5.36 2.28 -12.96
C PHE A 27 6.82 2.35 -12.51
N SER A 28 7.16 3.44 -11.81
CA SER A 28 8.37 3.55 -11.02
C SER A 28 7.98 4.09 -9.65
N ALA A 29 8.33 3.37 -8.60
CA ALA A 29 8.17 3.84 -7.23
C ALA A 29 9.15 4.98 -6.90
N GLN A 30 10.08 5.34 -7.81
CA GLN A 30 11.17 6.28 -7.54
C GLN A 30 10.66 7.63 -7.12
N ASP A 31 9.78 8.23 -7.91
CA ASP A 31 9.26 9.56 -7.63
C ASP A 31 8.45 9.57 -6.33
N MET A 32 7.70 8.49 -6.06
CA MET A 32 6.92 8.34 -4.83
C MET A 32 7.83 8.20 -3.60
N LEU A 33 8.92 7.44 -3.71
CA LEU A 33 9.85 7.17 -2.61
C LEU A 33 10.75 8.38 -2.33
N HIS A 34 11.28 9.03 -3.36
CA HIS A 34 12.03 10.27 -3.21
C HIS A 34 11.14 11.38 -2.64
N GLY A 35 9.90 11.51 -3.12
CA GLY A 35 8.94 12.46 -2.55
C GLY A 35 8.67 12.21 -1.06
N ALA A 36 8.59 10.94 -0.64
CA ALA A 36 8.38 10.56 0.76
C ALA A 36 9.59 10.85 1.67
N VAL A 37 10.82 10.81 1.13
CA VAL A 37 12.04 11.15 1.87
C VAL A 37 12.26 12.66 1.91
N GLU A 38 12.01 13.36 0.80
CA GLU A 38 12.16 14.82 0.69
C GLU A 38 11.08 15.59 1.45
N ASN A 39 9.85 15.06 1.48
CA ASN A 39 8.71 15.65 2.18
C ASN A 39 8.14 14.64 3.19
N PRO A 40 8.86 14.37 4.29
CA PRO A 40 8.42 13.39 5.26
C PRO A 40 7.18 13.88 6.02
N VAL A 41 6.42 12.95 6.57
CA VAL A 41 5.29 13.29 7.45
C VAL A 41 5.83 14.05 8.66
N LEU A 42 5.29 15.24 8.91
CA LEU A 42 5.72 16.09 10.02
C LEU A 42 4.82 15.90 11.25
N ASP A 43 5.42 15.99 12.43
CA ASP A 43 4.72 16.04 13.71
C ASP A 43 4.25 17.46 14.06
N ASP A 44 3.63 17.59 15.23
CA ASP A 44 3.09 18.82 15.80
C ASP A 44 4.16 19.93 15.95
N THR A 45 5.44 19.56 15.94
CA THR A 45 6.60 20.46 16.09
C THR A 45 7.21 20.85 14.74
N GLY A 46 6.72 20.28 13.63
CA GLY A 46 7.30 20.43 12.29
C GLY A 46 8.53 19.54 12.06
N SER A 47 8.81 18.59 12.95
CA SER A 47 9.88 17.60 12.82
C SER A 47 9.36 16.34 12.12
N ASN A 48 10.24 15.54 11.52
CA ASN A 48 9.85 14.28 10.91
C ASN A 48 9.22 13.34 11.96
N ALA A 49 7.95 12.99 11.77
CA ALA A 49 7.17 12.13 12.65
C ALA A 49 7.68 10.67 12.66
N TYR A 50 8.31 10.22 11.57
CA TYR A 50 8.80 8.85 11.42
C TYR A 50 10.25 8.79 10.89
N PRO A 51 11.26 9.25 11.65
CA PRO A 51 12.65 9.30 11.19
C PRO A 51 13.20 7.92 10.80
N TRP A 52 12.84 6.88 11.55
CA TRP A 52 13.23 5.50 11.29
C TRP A 52 12.69 5.00 9.93
N TYR A 53 11.50 5.44 9.54
CA TYR A 53 10.87 5.01 8.30
C TYR A 53 11.46 5.73 7.11
N THR A 54 11.72 7.03 7.23
CA THR A 54 12.40 7.80 6.17
C THR A 54 13.83 7.32 5.94
N GLU A 55 14.55 6.95 7.00
CA GLU A 55 15.88 6.34 6.85
C GLU A 55 15.80 4.94 6.20
N PHE A 56 14.78 4.15 6.53
CA PHE A 56 14.53 2.87 5.87
C PHE A 56 14.23 3.05 4.37
N LEU A 57 13.38 4.02 4.02
CA LEU A 57 13.10 4.36 2.64
C LEU A 57 14.37 4.75 1.89
N ASP A 58 15.15 5.67 2.45
CA ASP A 58 16.37 6.20 1.83
C ASP A 58 17.46 5.13 1.67
N ARG A 59 17.78 4.42 2.75
CA ARG A 59 18.92 3.48 2.76
C ARG A 59 18.60 2.15 2.10
N PHE A 60 17.40 1.62 2.31
CA PHE A 60 17.04 0.27 1.88
C PHE A 60 16.17 0.26 0.63
N VAL A 61 15.08 1.05 0.62
CA VAL A 61 14.08 0.96 -0.45
C VAL A 61 14.57 1.62 -1.73
N ILE A 62 15.11 2.84 -1.65
CA ILE A 62 15.67 3.56 -2.81
C ILE A 62 16.86 2.79 -3.40
N SER A 63 17.76 2.28 -2.56
CA SER A 63 18.89 1.46 -3.02
C SER A 63 18.47 0.16 -3.73
N ASN A 64 17.28 -0.37 -3.42
CA ASN A 64 16.75 -1.61 -3.99
C ASN A 64 15.49 -1.38 -4.84
N ILE A 65 15.39 -0.22 -5.48
CA ILE A 65 14.13 0.24 -6.07
C ILE A 65 13.50 -0.73 -7.08
N LYS A 66 14.32 -1.38 -7.92
CA LYS A 66 13.85 -2.35 -8.92
C LYS A 66 13.11 -3.53 -8.29
N LEU A 67 13.48 -3.91 -7.06
CA LEU A 67 12.83 -4.98 -6.32
C LEU A 67 11.46 -4.50 -5.80
N PHE A 68 11.35 -3.25 -5.33
CA PHE A 68 10.08 -2.69 -4.87
C PHE A 68 9.14 -2.34 -6.03
N ASP A 69 9.65 -1.88 -7.17
CA ASP A 69 8.90 -1.69 -8.42
C ASP A 69 8.26 -3.00 -8.91
N PHE A 70 8.85 -4.14 -8.56
CA PHE A 70 8.28 -5.45 -8.83
C PHE A 70 7.34 -5.90 -7.70
N ILE A 71 7.82 -5.99 -6.46
CA ILE A 71 7.07 -6.60 -5.36
C ILE A 71 5.81 -5.81 -5.02
N VAL A 72 5.85 -4.48 -5.07
CA VAL A 72 4.70 -3.65 -4.68
C VAL A 72 3.51 -3.88 -5.63
N PRO A 73 3.61 -3.68 -6.97
CA PRO A 73 2.49 -3.94 -7.88
C PRO A 73 1.97 -5.38 -7.86
N TRP A 74 2.88 -6.36 -7.77
CA TRP A 74 2.49 -7.77 -7.66
C TRP A 74 1.79 -8.07 -6.33
N GLY A 75 2.24 -7.46 -5.23
CA GLY A 75 1.57 -7.51 -3.93
C GLY A 75 0.15 -6.96 -3.99
N GLU A 76 -0.04 -5.78 -4.60
CA GLU A 76 -1.37 -5.18 -4.80
C GLU A 76 -2.30 -6.12 -5.59
N LEU A 77 -1.79 -6.71 -6.67
CA LEU A 77 -2.56 -7.64 -7.49
C LEU A 77 -2.96 -8.89 -6.71
N LEU A 78 -2.01 -9.52 -6.02
CA LEU A 78 -2.24 -10.75 -5.26
C LEU A 78 -3.19 -10.53 -4.07
N VAL A 79 -3.06 -9.41 -3.36
CA VAL A 79 -4.03 -9.00 -2.32
C VAL A 79 -5.41 -8.84 -2.94
N GLY A 80 -5.52 -8.14 -4.07
CA GLY A 80 -6.78 -7.95 -4.78
C GLY A 80 -7.46 -9.26 -5.15
N LEU A 81 -6.71 -10.17 -5.77
CA LEU A 81 -7.21 -11.50 -6.14
C LEU A 81 -7.59 -12.34 -4.91
N GLY A 82 -6.79 -12.31 -3.84
CA GLY A 82 -7.06 -13.02 -2.59
C GLY A 82 -8.37 -12.57 -1.91
N LEU A 83 -8.67 -11.28 -2.00
CA LEU A 83 -9.94 -10.70 -1.52
C LEU A 83 -11.13 -11.05 -2.42
N ILE A 84 -10.95 -11.07 -3.75
CA ILE A 84 -12.02 -11.44 -4.69
C ILE A 84 -12.39 -12.91 -4.55
N PHE A 85 -11.42 -13.82 -4.66
CA PHE A 85 -11.65 -15.27 -4.63
C PHE A 85 -12.04 -15.78 -3.24
N GLY A 86 -11.67 -15.07 -2.18
CA GLY A 86 -12.12 -15.37 -0.82
C GLY A 86 -11.45 -16.56 -0.15
N THR A 87 -10.46 -17.21 -0.80
CA THR A 87 -9.75 -18.39 -0.27
C THR A 87 -8.60 -18.03 0.68
N LEU A 88 -8.10 -16.79 0.61
CA LEU A 88 -6.99 -16.27 1.42
C LEU A 88 -7.32 -14.90 2.00
N THR A 89 -8.59 -14.65 2.36
CA THR A 89 -9.06 -13.32 2.78
C THR A 89 -8.27 -12.74 3.94
N THR A 90 -7.97 -13.53 4.98
CA THR A 90 -7.22 -13.05 6.15
C THR A 90 -5.79 -12.67 5.79
N ALA A 91 -5.10 -13.48 4.97
CA ALA A 91 -3.75 -13.17 4.52
C ALA A 91 -3.74 -11.93 3.61
N ALA A 92 -4.70 -11.83 2.68
CA ALA A 92 -4.83 -10.70 1.79
C ALA A 92 -5.17 -9.39 2.55
N ALA A 93 -6.05 -9.46 3.55
CA ALA A 93 -6.35 -8.33 4.44
C ALA A 93 -5.13 -7.91 5.27
N PHE A 94 -4.36 -8.86 5.79
CA PHE A 94 -3.13 -8.55 6.53
C PHE A 94 -2.09 -7.82 5.66
N PHE A 95 -1.77 -8.37 4.48
CA PHE A 95 -0.80 -7.73 3.59
C PHE A 95 -1.31 -6.42 2.99
N GLY A 96 -2.60 -6.33 2.69
CA GLY A 96 -3.21 -5.07 2.26
C GLY A 96 -3.15 -3.99 3.35
N LEU A 97 -3.35 -4.35 4.62
CA LEU A 97 -3.20 -3.43 5.74
C LEU A 97 -1.75 -2.97 5.85
N LEU A 98 -0.79 -3.90 5.83
CA LEU A 98 0.64 -3.58 5.87
C LEU A 98 1.01 -2.57 4.79
N MET A 99 0.58 -2.79 3.56
CA MET A 99 0.85 -1.89 2.44
C MET A 99 0.19 -0.50 2.62
N ASN A 100 -1.07 -0.44 3.08
CA ASN A 100 -1.70 0.85 3.36
C ASN A 100 -0.98 1.63 4.46
N PHE A 101 -0.51 0.94 5.51
CA PHE A 101 0.28 1.58 6.55
C PHE A 101 1.62 2.08 6.01
N SER A 102 2.31 1.29 5.18
CA SER A 102 3.53 1.76 4.50
C SER A 102 3.28 3.01 3.65
N TYR A 103 2.15 3.10 2.95
CA TYR A 103 1.78 4.29 2.18
C TYR A 103 1.47 5.50 3.06
N LEU A 104 0.78 5.31 4.19
CA LEU A 104 0.52 6.38 5.16
C LEU A 104 1.80 6.89 5.81
N LEU A 105 2.72 6.00 6.19
CA LEU A 105 4.03 6.36 6.73
C LEU A 105 4.89 7.10 5.69
N ALA A 106 4.70 6.81 4.41
CA ALA A 106 5.32 7.53 3.30
C ALA A 106 4.63 8.87 2.97
N GLY A 107 3.62 9.29 3.74
CA GLY A 107 2.89 10.54 3.53
C GLY A 107 1.82 10.50 2.44
N THR A 108 1.53 9.33 1.86
CA THR A 108 0.46 9.17 0.87
C THR A 108 -0.88 8.98 1.57
N VAL A 109 -1.54 10.10 1.92
CA VAL A 109 -2.89 10.09 2.51
C VAL A 109 -3.92 10.35 1.39
N SER A 110 -4.34 9.28 0.73
CA SER A 110 -5.45 9.32 -0.24
C SER A 110 -6.60 8.42 0.24
N ILE A 111 -7.02 7.44 -0.54
CA ILE A 111 -8.07 6.47 -0.20
C ILE A 111 -7.64 5.46 0.89
N ASN A 112 -6.37 5.48 1.29
CA ASN A 112 -5.73 4.49 2.15
C ASN A 112 -6.42 4.32 3.52
N PRO A 113 -6.82 5.39 4.26
CA PRO A 113 -7.52 5.23 5.54
C PRO A 113 -8.87 4.50 5.39
N SER A 114 -9.63 4.79 4.32
CA SER A 114 -10.88 4.09 4.03
C SER A 114 -10.66 2.61 3.74
N PHE A 115 -9.57 2.28 3.05
CA PHE A 115 -9.21 0.88 2.76
C PHE A 115 -8.81 0.13 4.01
N ILE A 116 -8.11 0.77 4.95
CA ILE A 116 -7.77 0.20 6.24
C ILE A 116 -9.04 -0.14 7.02
N LEU A 117 -9.97 0.82 7.14
CA LEU A 117 -11.24 0.61 7.88
C LEU A 117 -12.05 -0.55 7.30
N ILE A 118 -12.11 -0.65 5.98
CA ILE A 118 -12.83 -1.75 5.31
C ILE A 118 -12.13 -3.09 5.56
N GLN A 119 -10.79 -3.15 5.53
CA GLN A 119 -10.03 -4.39 5.77
C GLN A 119 -10.17 -4.93 7.19
N PHE A 120 -10.38 -4.08 8.19
CA PHE A 120 -10.63 -4.54 9.56
C PHE A 120 -11.96 -5.29 9.72
N LEU A 121 -12.86 -5.24 8.74
CA LEU A 121 -14.16 -5.90 8.81
C LEU A 121 -14.13 -7.38 8.38
N PHE A 122 -13.01 -7.89 7.87
CA PHE A 122 -12.89 -9.28 7.37
C PHE A 122 -11.51 -9.91 7.53
#